data_AF-A0A9Q0DB95-F1
#
_entry.id   AF-A0A9Q0DB95-F1
#
_cell.length_a   1.000
_cell.length_b   1.000
_cell.length_c   1.000
_cell.angle_alpha   90.00
_cell.angle_beta   90.00
_cell.angle_gamma   90.00
#
_symmetry.space_group_name_H-M   'P 1'
#
loop_
_entity.id
_entity.type
_entity.pdbx_description
1 polymer ?
#
loop_
_entity_poly.entity_id
_entity_poly.type
_entity_poly.pdbx_seq_one_letter_code
_entity_poly.pdbx_strand_id
1 'polypeptide(L)'
;MRDHAMDFYTDLFGGEQCSIEGREEILEGLPQLSPEEKAALDLELTLEELTGAVNQMASGRAPGIDGLSGEFLKHFGVFLELIYMAFSQSASEPDPSWRPVGGRCFPCCQKKETWPY
;
A
#
# COMPACT_ATOMS: atom_id res chain seq x y z
N MET A 1 -22.66 25.42 5.05
CA MET A 1 -22.97 23.99 5.27
C MET A 1 -21.93 23.10 4.61
N ARG A 2 -21.56 23.34 3.35
CA ARG A 2 -20.45 22.63 2.68
C ARG A 2 -19.11 22.82 3.41
N ASP A 3 -18.77 24.05 3.75
CA ASP A 3 -17.47 24.36 4.38
C ASP A 3 -17.35 23.68 5.76
N HIS A 4 -18.39 23.79 6.60
CA HIS A 4 -18.43 23.07 7.88
C HIS A 4 -18.34 21.54 7.75
N ALA A 5 -18.90 20.95 6.70
CA ALA A 5 -18.78 19.51 6.46
C ALA A 5 -17.36 19.15 6.00
N MET A 6 -16.76 19.97 5.13
CA MET A 6 -15.37 19.79 4.70
C MET A 6 -14.40 19.94 5.86
N ASP A 7 -14.55 20.95 6.71
CA ASP A 7 -13.71 21.15 7.89
C ASP A 7 -13.84 19.96 8.85
N PHE A 8 -15.07 19.54 9.15
CA PHE A 8 -15.34 18.40 10.03
C PHE A 8 -14.70 17.11 9.51
N TYR A 9 -14.87 16.78 8.23
CA TYR A 9 -14.31 15.55 7.68
C TYR A 9 -12.80 15.64 7.39
N THR A 10 -12.27 16.83 7.14
CA THR A 10 -10.83 17.06 7.05
C THR A 10 -10.17 16.90 8.42
N ASP A 11 -10.83 17.29 9.49
CA ASP A 11 -10.36 17.04 10.85
C ASP A 11 -10.48 15.55 11.23
N LEU A 12 -11.63 14.92 10.92
CA LEU A 12 -11.90 13.52 11.27
C LEU A 12 -11.03 12.51 10.51
N PHE A 13 -10.73 12.78 9.23
CA PHE A 13 -9.97 11.88 8.35
C PHE A 13 -8.65 12.46 7.86
N GLY A 14 -8.29 13.67 8.30
CA GLY A 14 -6.99 14.25 8.06
C GLY A 14 -5.92 13.45 8.76
N GLY A 15 -4.79 13.21 8.09
CA GLY A 15 -3.67 12.56 8.76
C GLY A 15 -3.03 13.48 9.78
N GLU A 16 -2.89 13.00 11.00
CA GLU A 16 -2.06 13.64 12.02
C GLU A 16 -0.57 13.43 11.71
N GLN A 17 0.26 14.35 12.20
CA GLN A 17 1.71 14.20 12.09
C GLN A 17 2.17 13.13 13.09
N CYS A 18 2.62 11.98 12.58
CA CYS A 18 3.25 10.97 13.40
C CYS A 18 4.59 11.50 13.95
N SER A 19 4.84 11.33 15.25
CA SER A 19 6.15 11.66 15.84
C SER A 19 7.24 10.76 15.27
N ILE A 20 8.40 11.35 14.96
CA ILE A 20 9.56 10.60 14.48
C ILE A 20 10.06 9.68 15.60
N GLU A 21 10.02 10.18 16.84
CA GLU A 21 10.42 9.50 18.06
C GLU A 21 9.55 8.26 18.32
N GLY A 22 8.22 8.39 18.18
CA GLY A 22 7.30 7.26 18.35
C GLY A 22 7.46 6.22 17.24
N ARG A 23 7.78 6.64 16.02
CA ARG A 23 8.11 5.71 14.94
C ARG A 23 9.40 4.95 15.23
N GLU A 24 10.44 5.64 15.69
CA GLU A 24 11.73 5.01 16.02
C GLU A 24 11.59 4.04 17.19
N GLU A 25 10.82 4.39 18.21
CA GLU A 25 10.49 3.51 19.35
C GLU A 25 9.78 2.23 18.89
N ILE A 26 8.79 2.32 18.00
CA ILE A 26 8.08 1.14 17.47
C ILE A 26 8.99 0.25 16.61
N LEU A 27 9.91 0.86 15.86
CA LEU A 27 10.81 0.14 14.95
C LEU A 27 12.07 -0.37 15.66
N GLU A 28 12.28 -0.01 16.92
CA GLU A 28 13.44 -0.42 17.70
C GLU A 28 13.48 -1.94 17.85
N GLY A 29 14.64 -2.54 17.58
CA GLY A 29 14.86 -3.98 17.72
C GLY A 29 14.25 -4.85 16.60
N LEU A 30 13.61 -4.26 15.59
CA LEU A 30 13.17 -5.02 14.42
C LEU A 30 14.37 -5.42 13.53
N PRO A 31 14.33 -6.62 12.92
CA PRO A 31 15.34 -7.03 11.97
C PRO A 31 15.42 -6.06 10.79
N GLN A 32 16.63 -5.62 10.47
CA GLN A 32 16.91 -4.72 9.35
C GLN A 32 17.32 -5.55 8.13
N LEU A 33 16.75 -5.19 6.97
CA LEU A 33 17.09 -5.82 5.71
C LEU A 33 18.50 -5.43 5.28
N SER A 34 19.21 -6.38 4.67
CA SER A 34 20.45 -6.08 3.98
C SER A 34 20.19 -5.20 2.73
N PRO A 35 21.21 -4.47 2.23
CA PRO A 35 21.08 -3.73 0.99
C PRO A 35 20.62 -4.61 -0.19
N GLU A 36 21.06 -5.86 -0.23
CA GLU A 36 20.71 -6.84 -1.25
C GLU A 36 19.26 -7.30 -1.12
N GLU A 37 18.79 -7.59 0.10
CA GLU A 37 17.39 -7.95 0.35
C GLU A 37 16.45 -6.79 0.00
N LYS A 38 16.85 -5.56 0.34
CA LYS A 38 16.10 -4.37 -0.03
C LYS A 38 16.01 -4.23 -1.55
N ALA A 39 17.13 -4.37 -2.26
CA ALA A 39 17.15 -4.28 -3.71
C ALA A 39 16.30 -5.36 -4.38
N ALA A 40 16.26 -6.58 -3.81
CA ALA A 40 15.41 -7.65 -4.31
C ALA A 40 13.91 -7.36 -4.11
N LEU A 41 13.53 -6.75 -2.98
CA LEU A 41 12.14 -6.37 -2.68
C LEU A 41 11.67 -5.13 -3.46
N ASP A 42 12.60 -4.31 -3.94
CA ASP A 42 12.31 -3.13 -4.78
C ASP A 42 12.15 -3.50 -6.28
N LEU A 43 12.29 -4.78 -6.65
CA LEU A 43 12.06 -5.24 -8.02
C LEU A 43 10.56 -5.24 -8.38
N GLU A 44 10.27 -5.20 -9.68
CA GLU A 44 8.90 -5.36 -10.18
C GLU A 44 8.35 -6.74 -9.81
N LEU A 45 7.16 -6.75 -9.21
CA LEU A 45 6.41 -7.98 -8.97
C LEU A 45 6.18 -8.71 -10.29
N THR A 46 6.39 -10.02 -10.32
CA THR A 46 6.11 -10.85 -11.50
C THR A 46 4.78 -11.60 -11.37
N LEU A 47 4.17 -11.95 -12.51
CA LEU A 47 2.94 -12.75 -12.52
C LEU A 47 3.18 -14.18 -11.95
N GLU A 48 4.37 -14.71 -12.14
CA GLU A 48 4.79 -16.03 -11.65
C GLU A 48 4.84 -16.06 -10.11
N GLU A 49 5.43 -15.03 -9.49
CA GLU A 49 5.44 -14.86 -8.03
C GLU A 49 4.03 -14.74 -7.48
N LEU A 50 3.18 -13.93 -8.12
CA LEU A 50 1.78 -13.77 -7.72
C LEU A 50 1.02 -15.08 -7.78
N THR A 51 1.17 -15.83 -8.88
CA THR A 51 0.53 -17.13 -9.08
C THR A 51 1.04 -18.15 -8.07
N GLY A 52 2.36 -18.17 -7.84
CA GLY A 52 2.99 -19.03 -6.84
C GLY A 52 2.48 -18.77 -5.44
N ALA A 53 2.36 -17.50 -5.05
CA ALA A 53 1.85 -17.09 -3.74
C ALA A 53 0.39 -17.54 -3.54
N VAL A 54 -0.48 -17.35 -4.53
CA VAL A 54 -1.89 -17.74 -4.45
C VAL A 54 -2.05 -19.25 -4.34
N ASN A 55 -1.24 -20.02 -5.06
CA ASN A 55 -1.25 -21.47 -4.98
C ASN A 55 -0.79 -22.01 -3.62
N GLN A 56 0.07 -21.28 -2.91
CA GLN A 56 0.54 -21.64 -1.57
C GLN A 56 -0.43 -21.25 -0.45
N MET A 57 -1.47 -20.47 -0.73
CA MET A 57 -2.45 -20.07 0.28
C MET A 57 -3.17 -21.28 0.89
N ALA A 58 -3.39 -21.27 2.20
CA ALA A 58 -4.14 -22.33 2.87
C ALA A 58 -5.61 -22.36 2.45
N SER A 59 -6.14 -23.54 2.15
CA SER A 59 -7.54 -23.76 1.81
C SER A 59 -8.47 -23.67 3.01
N GLY A 60 -9.75 -23.34 2.78
CA GLY A 60 -10.79 -23.31 3.82
C GLY A 60 -10.70 -22.14 4.79
N ARG A 61 -9.90 -21.11 4.47
CA ARG A 61 -9.88 -19.85 5.23
C ARG A 61 -11.13 -19.02 4.89
N ALA A 62 -11.65 -18.31 5.89
CA ALA A 62 -12.73 -17.36 5.68
C ALA A 62 -12.29 -16.26 4.69
N PRO A 63 -13.16 -15.82 3.78
CA PRO A 63 -12.86 -14.74 2.85
C PRO A 63 -12.63 -13.41 3.58
N GLY A 64 -11.91 -12.49 2.92
CA GLY A 64 -11.68 -11.14 3.42
C GLY A 64 -12.92 -10.25 3.35
N ILE A 65 -12.74 -8.95 3.64
CA ILE A 65 -13.81 -7.95 3.52
C ILE A 65 -14.33 -7.78 2.07
N ASP A 66 -13.50 -8.16 1.09
CA ASP A 66 -13.85 -8.22 -0.33
C ASP A 66 -14.73 -9.43 -0.69
N GLY A 67 -14.90 -10.39 0.22
CA GLY A 67 -15.67 -11.62 0.01
C GLY A 67 -14.99 -12.66 -0.89
N LEU A 68 -13.76 -12.40 -1.36
CA LEU A 68 -13.04 -13.33 -2.23
C LEU A 68 -12.28 -14.37 -1.39
N SER A 69 -12.49 -15.65 -1.69
CA SER A 69 -11.78 -16.73 -1.01
C SER A 69 -10.47 -17.07 -1.73
N GLY A 70 -9.51 -17.66 -1.01
CA GLY A 70 -8.28 -18.16 -1.63
C GLY A 70 -8.56 -19.20 -2.72
N GLU A 71 -9.60 -20.03 -2.55
CA GLU A 71 -10.01 -21.03 -3.55
C GLU A 71 -10.57 -20.37 -4.82
N PHE A 72 -11.29 -19.26 -4.67
CA PHE A 72 -11.73 -18.47 -5.82
C PHE A 72 -10.53 -17.98 -6.63
N LEU A 73 -9.53 -17.40 -5.97
CA LEU A 73 -8.33 -16.88 -6.65
C LEU A 73 -7.51 -17.99 -7.33
N LYS A 74 -7.38 -19.16 -6.69
CA LYS A 74 -6.73 -20.34 -7.30
C LYS A 74 -7.49 -20.86 -8.53
N HIS A 75 -8.81 -20.80 -8.49
CA HIS A 75 -9.64 -21.32 -9.59
C HIS A 75 -9.70 -20.36 -10.79
N PHE A 76 -9.74 -19.05 -10.54
CA PHE A 76 -9.92 -18.04 -11.58
C PHE A 76 -8.64 -17.22 -11.82
N GLY A 77 -7.66 -17.81 -12.52
CA GLY A 77 -6.40 -17.14 -12.86
C GLY A 77 -6.54 -15.81 -13.62
N VAL A 78 -7.65 -15.59 -14.33
CA VAL A 78 -7.96 -14.31 -15.00
C VAL A 78 -7.98 -13.14 -14.00
N PHE A 79 -8.41 -13.36 -12.76
CA PHE A 79 -8.35 -12.34 -11.72
C PHE A 79 -6.92 -11.98 -11.31
N LEU A 80 -5.98 -12.93 -11.40
CA LEU A 80 -4.57 -12.67 -11.10
C LEU A 80 -3.93 -11.75 -12.13
N GLU A 81 -4.26 -11.92 -13.41
CA GLU A 81 -3.82 -11.01 -14.46
C GLU A 81 -4.37 -9.60 -14.25
N LEU A 82 -5.64 -9.47 -13.85
CA LEU A 82 -6.23 -8.17 -13.52
C LEU A 82 -5.55 -7.50 -12.33
N ILE A 83 -5.29 -8.27 -11.26
CA ILE A 83 -4.57 -7.78 -10.08
C ILE A 83 -3.17 -7.33 -10.47
N TYR A 84 -2.44 -8.15 -11.24
CA TYR A 84 -1.11 -7.82 -11.73
C TYR A 84 -1.09 -6.49 -12.51
N MET A 85 -1.99 -6.35 -13.48
CA MET A 85 -2.08 -5.14 -14.30
C MET A 85 -2.41 -3.89 -13.47
N ALA A 86 -3.27 -4.01 -12.47
CA ALA A 86 -3.59 -2.91 -11.56
C ALA A 86 -2.37 -2.50 -10.71
N PHE A 87 -1.63 -3.47 -10.18
CA PHE A 87 -0.40 -3.21 -9.42
C PHE A 87 0.67 -2.55 -10.29
N SER A 88 0.95 -3.06 -11.49
CA SER A 88 1.96 -2.49 -12.39
C SER A 88 1.66 -1.04 -12.78
N GLN A 89 0.39 -0.70 -13.01
CA GLN A 89 -0.01 0.69 -13.31
C GLN A 89 0.27 1.63 -12.14
N SER A 90 -0.11 1.21 -10.91
CA SER A 90 0.11 2.01 -9.71
C SER A 90 1.58 2.22 -9.36
N ALA A 91 2.46 1.29 -9.75
CA ALA A 91 3.90 1.39 -9.52
C ALA A 91 4.61 2.32 -10.53
N SER A 92 4.03 2.50 -11.73
CA SER A 92 4.65 3.27 -12.83
C SER A 92 4.46 4.78 -12.75
N GLU A 93 3.57 5.27 -11.87
CA GLU A 93 3.33 6.69 -11.68
C GLU A 93 4.04 7.18 -10.41
N PRO A 94 5.20 7.86 -10.52
CA PRO A 94 5.66 8.70 -9.42
C PRO A 94 4.71 9.89 -9.34
N ASP A 95 3.67 9.79 -8.51
CA ASP A 95 2.82 10.94 -8.20
C ASP A 95 3.73 12.05 -7.62
N PRO A 96 3.83 13.22 -8.28
CA PRO A 96 4.74 14.29 -7.89
C PRO A 96 4.44 14.89 -6.50
N SER A 97 3.30 14.56 -5.89
CA SER A 97 2.99 14.91 -4.50
C SER A 97 3.70 14.01 -3.46
N TRP A 98 4.28 12.88 -3.88
CA TRP A 98 5.06 11.98 -3.03
C TRP A 98 6.53 12.38 -3.06
N ARG A 99 6.97 13.23 -2.12
CA ARG A 99 8.40 13.49 -1.95
C ARG A 99 9.08 12.34 -1.19
N PRO A 100 10.29 11.93 -1.59
CA PRO A 100 11.06 10.96 -0.84
C PRO A 100 11.56 11.60 0.45
N VAL A 101 11.00 11.19 1.58
CA VAL A 101 11.68 11.36 2.88
C VAL A 101 12.53 10.11 3.08
N GLY A 102 13.80 10.15 2.67
CA GLY A 102 14.77 9.08 2.98
C GLY A 102 14.54 7.73 2.28
N GLY A 103 14.02 7.72 1.05
CA GLY A 103 14.07 6.53 0.18
C GLY A 103 13.03 5.43 0.47
N ARG A 104 11.83 5.80 0.96
CA ARG A 104 10.62 4.97 0.95
C ARG A 104 9.37 5.82 0.69
N CYS A 105 8.47 5.33 -0.17
CA CYS A 105 7.13 5.91 -0.39
C CYS A 105 6.20 5.49 0.76
N PHE A 106 5.94 6.42 1.67
CA PHE A 106 4.77 6.39 2.56
C PHE A 106 3.99 7.68 2.33
N PRO A 107 2.65 7.68 2.47
CA PRO A 107 1.88 8.90 2.37
C PRO A 107 2.26 9.78 3.56
N CYS A 108 3.25 10.64 3.36
CA CYS A 108 3.52 11.73 4.26
C CYS A 108 2.38 12.72 4.03
N CYS A 109 1.44 12.80 4.99
CA CYS A 109 0.42 13.84 5.02
C CYS A 109 1.09 15.22 5.10
N GLN A 110 1.50 15.77 3.96
CA GLN A 110 1.86 17.16 3.83
C GLN A 110 0.75 17.88 3.07
N LYS A 111 0.18 18.86 3.80
CA LYS A 111 -0.78 19.89 3.39
C LYS A 111 -1.00 19.95 1.88
N LYS A 112 -2.21 19.52 1.44
CA LYS A 112 -2.71 19.87 0.12
C LYS A 112 -2.83 21.39 0.05
N GLU A 113 -2.01 21.98 -0.81
CA GLU A 113 -2.25 23.31 -1.34
C GLU A 113 -3.68 23.37 -1.86
N THR A 114 -4.34 24.48 -1.53
CA THR A 114 -5.73 24.80 -1.82
C THR A 114 -6.06 24.57 -3.31
N TRP A 115 -7.02 23.69 -3.58
CA TRP A 115 -7.65 23.60 -4.91
C TRP A 115 -8.47 24.87 -5.14
N PRO A 116 -8.31 25.58 -6.28
CA PRO A 116 -9.16 26.72 -6.59
C PRO A 116 -10.50 26.20 -7.06
N TYR A 117 -11.54 26.41 -6.26
CA TYR A 117 -12.93 26.49 -6.72
C TYR A 117 -13.60 27.66 -6.02
#